data_AF-A0A524N409-F1
#
_entry.id   AF-A0A524N409-F1
#
_cell.length_a   1.000
_cell.length_b   1.000
_cell.length_c   1.000
_cell.angle_alpha   90.00
_cell.angle_beta   90.00
_cell.angle_gamma   90.00
#
_symmetry.space_group_name_H-M   'P 1'
#
loop_
_entity.id
_entity.type
_entity.pdbx_description
1 polymer ?
#
loop_
_entity_poly.entity_id
_entity_poly.type
_entity_poly.pdbx_seq_one_letter_code
_entity_poly.pdbx_strand_id
1 'polypeptide(L)'
;MRTYLAMTNLARAGLLAFIVAIMAVPRIMQGGPETRLLRIAMIFPVATIIAGAVTAWGGAARMAGPFPERGRMLKGLWMAVLAGVLITPILLWTEGGIIRELRANDNQAALRLMYPAGVGACFALILWGAGFETLFFRASAISLLARVTGRQLVAVVGTVLFRVLVSAIQFSEAGLHSSAGLRLTGVALLSVISCLFYVRAGLPATMMFAATLDARHLVRLATGLDFS
;
A
#
# COMPACT_ATOMS: atom_id res chain seq x y z
N MET A 1 -5.75 -19.77 -16.74
CA MET A 1 -4.47 -20.49 -16.52
C MET A 1 -3.50 -20.33 -17.67
N ARG A 2 -3.86 -20.61 -18.94
CA ARG A 2 -2.95 -20.43 -20.10
C ARG A 2 -2.27 -19.06 -20.20
N THR A 3 -2.98 -17.96 -19.93
CA THR A 3 -2.41 -16.60 -19.93
C THR A 3 -1.49 -16.30 -18.74
N TYR A 4 -1.68 -16.96 -17.60
CA TYR A 4 -0.82 -16.81 -16.42
C TYR A 4 0.54 -17.50 -16.62
N LEU A 5 0.55 -18.64 -17.32
CA LEU A 5 1.75 -19.45 -17.59
C LEU A 5 2.55 -18.96 -18.80
N ALA A 6 2.14 -17.87 -19.47
CA ALA A 6 2.91 -17.30 -20.57
C ALA A 6 4.27 -16.80 -20.04
N MET A 7 5.37 -17.19 -20.71
CA MET A 7 6.74 -16.93 -20.24
C MET A 7 7.03 -15.44 -20.02
N THR A 8 6.44 -14.57 -20.84
CA THR A 8 6.51 -13.11 -20.70
C THR A 8 5.81 -12.59 -19.43
N ASN A 9 4.71 -13.21 -19.02
CA ASN A 9 4.00 -12.86 -17.78
C ASN A 9 4.71 -13.40 -16.54
N LEU A 10 5.30 -14.60 -16.63
CA LEU A 10 6.13 -15.17 -15.57
C LEU A 10 7.39 -14.33 -15.33
N ALA A 11 8.08 -13.89 -16.38
CA ALA A 11 9.25 -13.01 -16.27
C ALA A 11 8.88 -11.65 -15.63
N ARG A 12 7.77 -11.05 -16.07
CA ARG A 12 7.24 -9.79 -15.50
C ARG A 12 6.81 -9.95 -14.03
N ALA A 13 6.19 -11.08 -13.70
CA ALA A 13 5.79 -11.41 -12.34
C ALA A 13 7.00 -11.60 -11.42
N GLY A 14 8.01 -12.34 -11.88
CA GLY A 14 9.26 -12.55 -11.14
C GLY A 14 10.01 -11.24 -10.89
N LEU A 15 10.11 -10.38 -11.91
CA LEU A 15 10.74 -9.05 -11.75
C LEU A 15 9.97 -8.18 -10.74
N LEU A 16 8.65 -8.13 -10.84
CA LEU A 16 7.83 -7.34 -9.93
C LEU A 16 7.91 -7.86 -8.49
N ALA A 17 7.89 -9.18 -8.31
CA ALA A 17 8.04 -9.82 -7.01
C ALA A 17 9.42 -9.57 -6.40
N PHE A 18 10.47 -9.61 -7.21
CA PHE A 18 11.83 -9.27 -6.78
C PHE A 18 11.95 -7.83 -6.29
N ILE A 19 11.43 -6.87 -7.08
CA ILE A 19 11.43 -5.46 -6.69
C ILE A 19 10.66 -5.26 -5.39
N VAL A 20 9.47 -5.83 -5.26
CA VAL A 20 8.64 -5.69 -4.04
C VAL A 20 9.29 -6.38 -2.84
N ALA A 21 9.92 -7.53 -3.03
CA ALA A 21 10.67 -8.20 -1.97
C ALA A 21 11.82 -7.32 -1.47
N ILE A 22 12.62 -6.72 -2.37
CA ILE A 22 13.69 -5.78 -2.00
C ILE A 22 13.14 -4.58 -1.24
N MET A 23 12.04 -3.99 -1.72
CA MET A 23 11.39 -2.84 -1.05
C MET A 23 10.88 -3.19 0.35
N ALA A 24 10.53 -4.45 0.59
CA ALA A 24 10.05 -4.93 1.89
C ALA A 24 11.18 -5.24 2.89
N VAL A 25 12.38 -5.59 2.43
CA VAL A 25 13.52 -6.00 3.28
C VAL A 25 13.86 -4.99 4.38
N PRO A 26 14.05 -3.69 4.10
CA PRO A 26 14.42 -2.72 5.14
C PRO A 26 13.41 -2.68 6.30
N ARG A 27 12.12 -2.87 5.99
CA ARG A 27 11.05 -2.86 6.97
C ARG A 27 11.01 -4.14 7.80
N ILE A 28 11.27 -5.29 7.19
CA ILE A 28 11.35 -6.59 7.89
C ILE A 28 12.56 -6.63 8.82
N MET A 29 13.69 -6.05 8.39
CA MET A 29 14.89 -5.93 9.21
C MET A 29 14.70 -5.03 10.45
N GLN A 30 13.70 -4.14 10.43
CA GLN A 30 13.28 -3.38 11.61
C GLN A 30 12.35 -4.17 12.55
N GLY A 31 11.80 -5.30 12.09
CA GLY A 31 11.04 -6.23 12.94
C GLY A 31 11.95 -7.00 13.91
N GLY A 32 11.37 -7.62 14.94
CA GLY A 32 12.11 -8.41 15.92
C GLY A 32 12.94 -9.56 15.30
N PRO A 33 14.04 -9.99 15.94
CA PRO A 33 15.01 -10.94 15.37
C PRO A 33 14.43 -12.33 15.08
N GLU A 34 13.44 -12.78 15.86
CA GLU A 34 12.94 -14.17 15.85
C GLU A 34 12.16 -14.57 14.59
N THR A 35 11.84 -13.63 13.69
CA THR A 35 11.03 -13.94 12.50
C THR A 35 11.61 -13.39 11.18
N ARG A 36 12.81 -12.80 11.18
CA ARG A 36 13.37 -12.11 10.00
C ARG A 36 13.65 -13.03 8.82
N LEU A 37 14.35 -14.15 9.05
CA LEU A 37 14.76 -15.07 7.98
C LEU A 37 13.55 -15.78 7.36
N LEU A 38 12.62 -16.27 8.20
CA LEU A 38 11.38 -16.93 7.76
C LEU A 38 10.46 -15.98 6.97
N ARG A 39 10.34 -14.71 7.40
CA ARG A 39 9.51 -13.72 6.68
C ARG A 39 10.10 -13.35 5.32
N ILE A 40 11.42 -13.12 5.24
CA ILE A 40 12.08 -12.79 3.95
C ILE A 40 11.96 -13.96 2.97
N ALA A 41 12.19 -15.19 3.43
CA ALA A 41 12.11 -16.39 2.59
C ALA A 41 10.69 -16.66 2.05
N MET A 42 9.64 -16.36 2.83
CA MET A 42 8.25 -16.54 2.38
C MET A 42 7.73 -15.40 1.48
N ILE A 43 8.25 -14.19 1.63
CA ILE A 43 7.72 -13.03 0.90
C ILE A 43 7.95 -13.13 -0.60
N PHE A 44 9.10 -13.62 -1.03
CA PHE A 44 9.42 -13.73 -2.45
C PHE A 44 8.49 -14.70 -3.23
N PRO A 45 8.27 -15.96 -2.80
CA PRO A 45 7.35 -16.86 -3.48
C PRO A 45 5.90 -16.37 -3.44
N VAL A 46 5.43 -15.83 -2.31
CA VAL A 46 4.08 -15.25 -2.21
C VAL A 46 3.91 -14.04 -3.12
N ALA A 47 4.90 -13.13 -3.13
CA ALA A 47 4.91 -11.97 -4.02
C ALA A 47 4.95 -12.39 -5.49
N THR A 48 5.58 -13.52 -5.84
CA THR A 48 5.65 -14.05 -7.21
C THR A 48 4.30 -14.55 -7.69
N ILE A 49 3.57 -15.31 -6.86
CA ILE A 49 2.21 -15.75 -7.16
C ILE A 49 1.29 -14.54 -7.33
N ILE A 50 1.40 -13.57 -6.43
CA ILE A 50 0.59 -12.35 -6.43
C ILE A 50 0.92 -11.47 -7.63
N ALA A 51 2.20 -11.26 -7.93
CA ALA A 51 2.63 -10.50 -9.10
C ALA A 51 2.18 -11.18 -10.40
N GLY A 52 2.18 -12.52 -10.45
CA GLY A 52 1.63 -13.30 -11.56
C GLY A 52 0.12 -13.09 -11.71
N ALA A 53 -0.60 -13.06 -10.59
CA ALA A 53 -2.03 -12.81 -10.57
C ALA A 53 -2.35 -11.40 -11.06
N VAL A 54 -1.60 -10.40 -10.59
CA VAL A 54 -1.74 -8.99 -10.97
C VAL A 54 -1.42 -8.78 -12.46
N THR A 55 -0.34 -9.39 -12.97
CA THR A 55 0.03 -9.26 -14.40
C THR A 55 -0.96 -9.96 -15.32
N ALA A 56 -1.40 -11.18 -14.98
CA ALA A 56 -2.28 -11.98 -15.82
C ALA A 56 -3.75 -11.54 -15.75
N TRP A 57 -4.25 -11.19 -14.57
CA TRP A 57 -5.66 -10.91 -14.35
C TRP A 57 -6.01 -9.43 -14.50
N GLY A 58 -5.09 -8.52 -14.16
CA GLY A 58 -5.29 -7.08 -14.38
C GLY A 58 -5.49 -6.76 -15.87
N GLY A 59 -4.67 -7.36 -16.75
CA GLY A 59 -4.80 -7.21 -18.20
C GLY A 59 -6.11 -7.82 -18.74
N ALA A 60 -6.47 -9.02 -18.27
CA ALA A 60 -7.73 -9.68 -18.67
C ALA A 60 -8.98 -8.88 -18.26
N ALA A 61 -8.89 -8.11 -17.16
CA ALA A 61 -9.95 -7.25 -16.67
C ALA A 61 -9.97 -5.85 -17.32
N ARG A 62 -9.22 -5.61 -18.41
CA ARG A 62 -9.08 -4.30 -19.08
C ARG A 62 -8.56 -3.17 -18.18
N MET A 63 -7.79 -3.50 -17.15
CA MET A 63 -7.10 -2.51 -16.33
C MET A 63 -5.77 -2.12 -16.98
N ALA A 64 -5.25 -0.93 -16.63
CA ALA A 64 -3.93 -0.48 -17.09
C ALA A 64 -2.79 -1.46 -16.70
N GLY A 65 -2.99 -2.22 -15.62
CA GLY A 65 -2.09 -3.29 -15.21
C GLY A 65 -0.74 -2.78 -14.66
N PRO A 66 0.26 -3.67 -14.55
CA PRO A 66 1.55 -3.32 -13.97
C PRO A 66 2.47 -2.52 -14.91
N PHE A 67 2.28 -2.64 -16.22
CA PHE A 67 3.12 -2.00 -17.24
C PHE A 67 2.24 -1.26 -18.27
N PRO A 68 1.66 -0.11 -17.89
CA PRO A 68 0.84 0.71 -18.78
C PRO A 68 1.66 1.41 -19.88
N GLU A 69 0.97 1.91 -20.91
CA GLU A 69 1.58 2.76 -21.94
C GLU A 69 2.25 4.00 -21.34
N ARG A 70 3.42 4.38 -21.88
CA ARG A 70 4.28 5.43 -21.34
C ARG A 70 3.55 6.76 -21.09
N GLY A 71 2.73 7.21 -22.04
CA GLY A 71 1.98 8.47 -21.90
C GLY A 71 0.95 8.42 -20.77
N ARG A 72 0.21 7.31 -20.65
CA ARG A 72 -0.76 7.07 -19.59
C ARG A 72 -0.07 6.96 -18.22
N MET A 73 1.07 6.29 -18.19
CA MET A 73 1.90 6.12 -17.00
C MET A 73 2.40 7.47 -16.47
N LEU A 74 3.01 8.31 -17.33
CA LEU A 74 3.56 9.60 -16.93
C LEU A 74 2.49 10.56 -16.41
N LYS A 75 1.35 10.65 -17.12
CA LYS A 75 0.21 11.44 -16.66
C LYS A 75 -0.30 10.92 -15.31
N GLY A 76 -0.41 9.61 -15.16
CA GLY A 76 -0.80 8.94 -13.93
C GLY A 76 0.13 9.24 -12.76
N LEU A 77 1.44 9.18 -12.97
CA LEU A 77 2.46 9.51 -11.97
C LEU A 77 2.33 10.96 -11.50
N TRP A 78 2.21 11.91 -12.41
CA TRP A 78 2.01 13.31 -12.06
C TRP A 78 0.74 13.55 -11.24
N MET A 79 -0.37 12.95 -11.67
CA MET A 79 -1.64 13.05 -10.94
C MET A 79 -1.56 12.40 -9.55
N ALA A 80 -0.85 11.28 -9.43
CA ALA A 80 -0.61 10.60 -8.16
C ALA A 80 0.22 11.46 -7.20
N VAL A 81 1.28 12.11 -7.71
CA VAL A 81 2.08 13.04 -6.90
C VAL A 81 1.23 14.23 -6.45
N LEU A 82 0.52 14.87 -7.37
CA LEU A 82 -0.32 16.03 -7.06
C LEU A 82 -1.41 15.66 -6.03
N ALA A 83 -2.12 14.56 -6.24
CA ALA A 83 -3.14 14.09 -5.31
C ALA A 83 -2.56 13.78 -3.92
N GLY A 84 -1.38 13.13 -3.88
CA GLY A 84 -0.69 12.86 -2.62
C GLY A 84 -0.35 14.15 -1.88
N VAL A 85 0.30 15.11 -2.56
CA VAL A 85 0.67 16.41 -1.98
C VAL A 85 -0.56 17.18 -1.47
N LEU A 86 -1.68 17.15 -2.19
CA LEU A 86 -2.92 17.81 -1.76
C LEU A 86 -3.55 17.16 -0.53
N ILE A 87 -3.40 15.86 -0.36
CA ILE A 87 -3.96 15.11 0.77
C ILE A 87 -3.04 15.15 2.00
N THR A 88 -1.72 15.29 1.81
CA THR A 88 -0.71 15.30 2.87
C THR A 88 -1.03 16.27 4.03
N PRO A 89 -1.43 17.53 3.81
CA PRO A 89 -1.77 18.45 4.91
C PRO A 89 -2.90 17.92 5.80
N ILE A 90 -3.92 17.31 5.20
CA ILE A 90 -5.06 16.74 5.93
C ILE A 90 -4.58 15.57 6.78
N LEU A 91 -3.75 14.70 6.23
CA LEU A 91 -3.19 13.57 6.97
C LEU A 91 -2.34 14.04 8.14
N LEU A 92 -1.41 14.98 7.92
CA LEU A 92 -0.56 15.56 8.96
C LEU A 92 -1.40 16.17 10.09
N TRP A 93 -2.49 16.87 9.77
CA TRP A 93 -3.39 17.42 10.78
C TRP A 93 -4.05 16.33 11.65
N THR A 94 -4.38 15.17 11.05
CA THR A 94 -4.98 14.05 11.80
C THR A 94 -3.98 13.20 12.60
N GLU A 95 -2.67 13.27 12.32
CA GLU A 95 -1.66 12.42 12.97
C GLU A 95 -1.54 12.68 14.47
N GLY A 96 -1.71 13.93 14.91
CA GLY A 96 -1.59 14.28 16.33
C GLY A 96 -2.60 13.54 17.22
N GLY A 97 -3.83 13.35 16.73
CA GLY A 97 -4.84 12.57 17.45
C GLY A 97 -4.49 11.07 17.53
N ILE A 98 -3.88 10.52 16.48
CA ILE A 98 -3.48 9.10 16.43
C ILE A 98 -2.32 8.85 17.41
N ILE A 99 -1.31 9.72 17.40
CA ILE A 99 -0.14 9.60 18.29
C ILE A 99 -0.58 9.69 19.76
N ARG A 100 -1.47 10.63 20.10
CA ARG A 100 -1.98 10.78 21.48
C ARG A 100 -2.76 9.55 21.95
N GLU A 101 -3.66 9.01 21.12
CA GLU A 101 -4.40 7.79 21.46
C GLU A 101 -3.47 6.57 21.61
N LEU A 102 -2.51 6.39 20.70
CA LEU A 102 -1.54 5.29 20.81
C LEU A 102 -0.68 5.37 22.08
N ARG A 103 -0.30 6.60 22.49
CA ARG A 103 0.41 6.84 23.75
C ARG A 103 -0.48 6.57 24.96
N ALA A 104 -1.74 6.98 24.92
CA ALA A 104 -2.71 6.74 26.00
C ALA A 104 -2.98 5.24 26.23
N ASN A 105 -2.90 4.43 25.17
CA ASN A 105 -3.06 2.98 25.23
C ASN A 105 -1.75 2.20 25.47
N ASP A 106 -0.65 2.89 25.78
CA ASP A 106 0.70 2.33 25.94
C ASP A 106 1.16 1.40 24.80
N ASN A 107 0.67 1.64 23.57
CA ASN A 107 0.97 0.78 22.43
C ASN A 107 2.26 1.20 21.72
N GLN A 108 3.37 1.09 22.45
CA GLN A 108 4.71 1.47 21.98
C GLN A 108 5.14 0.72 20.71
N ALA A 109 4.66 -0.52 20.53
CA ALA A 109 4.94 -1.32 19.35
C ALA A 109 4.28 -0.72 18.10
N ALA A 110 2.98 -0.38 18.16
CA ALA A 110 2.28 0.26 17.06
C ALA A 110 2.83 1.65 16.76
N LEU A 111 3.20 2.42 17.78
CA LEU A 111 3.79 3.75 17.62
C LEU A 111 5.14 3.70 16.88
N ARG A 112 6.03 2.77 17.25
CA ARG A 112 7.33 2.58 16.55
C ARG A 112 7.17 2.15 15.10
N LEU A 113 6.14 1.36 14.81
CA LEU A 113 5.84 0.92 13.45
C LEU A 113 5.24 2.07 12.63
N MET A 114 4.15 2.70 13.09
CA MET A 114 3.44 3.72 12.31
C MET A 114 4.18 5.06 12.25
N TYR A 115 4.98 5.38 13.26
CA TYR A 115 5.65 6.67 13.41
C TYR A 115 7.16 6.52 13.66
N PRO A 116 7.92 6.05 12.66
CA PRO A 116 9.36 5.88 12.80
C PRO A 116 10.08 7.21 13.12
N ALA A 117 11.07 7.15 14.01
CA ALA A 117 11.83 8.32 14.47
C ALA A 117 13.03 8.68 13.57
N GLY A 118 13.43 7.78 12.66
CA GLY A 118 14.61 7.96 11.82
C GLY A 118 14.29 8.07 10.33
N VAL A 119 15.11 8.83 9.60
CA VAL A 119 15.00 9.00 8.14
C VAL A 119 15.04 7.66 7.41
N GLY A 120 15.98 6.77 7.77
CA GLY A 120 16.07 5.42 7.19
C GLY A 120 14.83 4.56 7.47
N ALA A 121 14.19 4.73 8.63
CA ALA A 121 12.97 4.02 8.97
C ALA A 121 11.72 4.59 8.26
N CYS A 122 11.70 5.90 7.98
CA CYS A 122 10.71 6.50 7.09
C CYS A 122 10.86 6.00 5.65
N PHE A 123 12.08 5.92 5.13
CA PHE A 123 12.32 5.33 3.80
C PHE A 123 11.88 3.85 3.75
N ALA A 124 12.16 3.08 4.78
CA ALA A 124 11.67 1.70 4.87
C ALA A 124 10.13 1.61 4.85
N LEU A 125 9.44 2.55 5.51
CA LEU A 125 7.99 2.64 5.50
C LEU A 125 7.44 3.03 4.13
N ILE A 126 8.05 4.04 3.48
CA ILE A 126 7.70 4.48 2.11
C ILE A 126 7.85 3.33 1.12
N LEU A 127 8.97 2.61 1.17
CA LEU A 127 9.21 1.45 0.28
C LEU A 127 8.22 0.32 0.57
N TRP A 128 7.88 0.09 1.83
CA TRP A 128 6.87 -0.90 2.22
C TRP A 128 5.47 -0.55 1.69
N GLY A 129 5.02 0.70 1.87
CA GLY A 129 3.70 1.17 1.41
C GLY A 129 3.60 1.20 -0.12
N ALA A 130 4.63 1.73 -0.77
CA ALA A 130 4.73 1.78 -2.23
C ALA A 130 4.80 0.39 -2.85
N GLY A 131 5.59 -0.52 -2.26
CA GLY A 131 5.79 -1.88 -2.76
C GLY A 131 4.74 -2.85 -2.28
N PHE A 132 4.98 -3.36 -1.07
CA PHE A 132 4.27 -4.51 -0.52
C PHE A 132 2.80 -4.21 -0.28
N GLU A 133 2.45 -3.11 0.38
CA GLU A 133 1.06 -2.80 0.72
C GLU A 133 0.21 -2.57 -0.54
N THR A 134 0.74 -1.81 -1.50
CA THR A 134 0.06 -1.54 -2.76
C THR A 134 -0.12 -2.80 -3.61
N LEU A 135 0.89 -3.67 -3.67
CA LEU A 135 0.78 -4.92 -4.42
C LEU A 135 -0.25 -5.86 -3.77
N PHE A 136 -0.16 -6.09 -2.46
CA PHE A 136 -0.98 -7.06 -1.74
C PHE A 136 -2.41 -6.57 -1.50
N PHE A 137 -2.59 -5.41 -0.88
CA PHE A 137 -3.92 -4.97 -0.45
C PHE A 137 -4.73 -4.26 -1.52
N ARG A 138 -4.10 -3.85 -2.63
CA ARG A 138 -4.79 -3.11 -3.71
C ARG A 138 -4.74 -3.87 -5.02
N ALA A 139 -3.56 -3.99 -5.63
CA ALA A 139 -3.42 -4.53 -6.97
C ALA A 139 -3.84 -6.00 -7.07
N SER A 140 -3.51 -6.82 -6.08
CA SER A 140 -3.88 -8.24 -6.06
C SER A 140 -5.38 -8.44 -5.82
N ALA A 141 -5.92 -7.77 -4.80
CA ALA A 141 -7.33 -7.86 -4.42
C ALA A 141 -8.24 -7.42 -5.57
N ILE A 142 -7.94 -6.28 -6.21
CA ILE A 142 -8.75 -5.78 -7.32
C ILE A 142 -8.62 -6.67 -8.56
N SER A 143 -7.43 -7.19 -8.86
CA SER A 143 -7.21 -8.09 -10.00
C SER A 143 -7.93 -9.42 -9.82
N LEU A 144 -7.89 -9.99 -8.61
CA LEU A 144 -8.58 -11.22 -8.27
C LEU A 144 -10.10 -11.02 -8.30
N LEU A 145 -10.62 -9.99 -7.62
CA LEU A 145 -12.05 -9.72 -7.58
C LEU A 145 -12.61 -9.39 -8.96
N ALA A 146 -11.88 -8.65 -9.80
CA ALA A 146 -12.31 -8.39 -11.17
C ALA A 146 -12.30 -9.64 -12.03
N ARG A 147 -11.37 -10.58 -11.78
CA ARG A 147 -11.34 -11.87 -12.45
C ARG A 147 -12.53 -12.75 -12.10
N VAL A 148 -12.93 -12.75 -10.83
CA VAL A 148 -14.06 -13.55 -10.30
C VAL A 148 -15.39 -12.94 -10.72
N THR A 149 -15.55 -11.63 -10.56
CA THR A 149 -16.84 -10.95 -10.78
C THR A 149 -17.06 -10.49 -12.22
N GLY A 150 -15.99 -10.42 -13.03
CA GLY A 150 -16.03 -9.87 -14.38
C GLY A 150 -16.32 -8.36 -14.45
N ARG A 151 -16.45 -7.67 -13.31
CA ARG A 151 -16.86 -6.26 -13.22
C ARG A 151 -15.85 -5.45 -12.41
N GLN A 152 -15.22 -4.46 -13.05
CA GLN A 152 -14.22 -3.59 -12.40
C GLN A 152 -14.78 -2.83 -11.18
N LEU A 153 -16.00 -2.30 -11.28
CA LEU A 153 -16.62 -1.54 -10.19
C LEU A 153 -16.82 -2.40 -8.94
N VAL A 154 -17.32 -3.63 -9.12
CA VAL A 154 -17.52 -4.58 -8.01
C VAL A 154 -16.18 -4.94 -7.37
N ALA A 155 -15.13 -5.09 -8.19
CA ALA A 155 -13.79 -5.34 -7.68
C ALA A 155 -13.22 -4.18 -6.86
N VAL A 156 -13.43 -2.94 -7.30
CA VAL A 156 -13.03 -1.74 -6.54
C VAL A 156 -13.75 -1.72 -5.19
N VAL A 157 -15.08 -1.86 -5.19
CA VAL A 157 -15.89 -1.86 -3.97
C VAL A 157 -15.46 -2.97 -3.03
N GLY A 158 -15.30 -4.20 -3.52
CA GLY A 158 -14.85 -5.33 -2.71
C GLY A 158 -13.44 -5.14 -2.14
N THR A 159 -12.53 -4.54 -2.91
CA THR A 159 -11.16 -4.23 -2.44
C THR A 159 -11.18 -3.17 -1.35
N VAL A 160 -12.00 -2.13 -1.51
CA VAL A 160 -12.18 -1.07 -0.51
C VAL A 160 -12.77 -1.64 0.78
N LEU A 161 -13.82 -2.45 0.68
CA LEU A 161 -14.43 -3.12 1.85
C LEU A 161 -13.43 -4.03 2.56
N PHE A 162 -12.66 -4.83 1.82
CA PHE A 162 -11.60 -5.66 2.38
C PHE A 162 -10.55 -4.82 3.12
N ARG A 163 -10.09 -3.70 2.53
CA ARG A 163 -9.10 -2.84 3.18
C ARG A 163 -9.66 -2.17 4.44
N VAL A 164 -10.90 -1.70 4.39
CA VAL A 164 -11.60 -1.12 5.54
C VAL A 164 -11.74 -2.15 6.67
N LEU A 165 -12.11 -3.40 6.35
CA LEU A 165 -12.22 -4.48 7.33
C LEU A 165 -10.87 -4.79 7.98
N VAL A 166 -9.81 -4.96 7.19
CA VAL A 166 -8.46 -5.18 7.71
C VAL A 166 -8.01 -4.02 8.59
N SER A 167 -8.28 -2.78 8.18
CA SER A 167 -7.98 -1.59 8.98
C SER A 167 -8.80 -1.53 10.27
N ALA A 168 -10.07 -1.94 10.26
CA ALA A 168 -10.90 -1.99 11.45
C ALA A 168 -10.35 -2.98 12.48
N ILE A 169 -9.90 -4.16 12.03
CA ILE A 169 -9.23 -5.15 12.87
C ILE A 169 -7.93 -4.55 13.44
N GLN A 170 -7.08 -3.97 12.59
CA GLN A 170 -5.83 -3.32 13.00
C GLN A 170 -6.03 -2.18 14.01
N PHE A 171 -7.06 -1.35 13.82
CA PHE A 171 -7.40 -0.28 14.76
C PHE A 171 -7.93 -0.83 16.08
N SER A 172 -8.77 -1.87 16.04
CA SER A 172 -9.27 -2.53 17.24
C SER A 172 -8.13 -3.15 18.06
N GLU A 173 -7.22 -3.86 17.41
CA GLU A 173 -6.02 -4.45 18.06
C GLU A 173 -5.10 -3.36 18.63
N ALA A 174 -5.08 -2.18 18.01
CA ALA A 174 -4.31 -1.04 18.49
C ALA A 174 -5.00 -0.22 19.59
N GLY A 175 -6.23 -0.56 19.98
CA GLY A 175 -7.03 0.19 20.97
C GLY A 175 -7.59 1.53 20.47
N LEU A 176 -7.62 1.73 19.15
CA LEU A 176 -7.94 3.00 18.50
C LEU A 176 -9.45 3.16 18.28
N HIS A 177 -10.19 3.50 19.35
CA HIS A 177 -11.65 3.54 19.33
C HIS A 177 -12.27 4.93 19.16
N SER A 178 -11.67 5.99 19.72
CA SER A 178 -12.28 7.34 19.83
C SER A 178 -12.44 8.10 18.50
N SER A 179 -11.96 7.56 17.39
CA SER A 179 -12.12 8.16 16.06
C SER A 179 -12.19 7.11 14.94
N ALA A 180 -12.62 5.89 15.26
CA ALA A 180 -12.66 4.76 14.33
C ALA A 180 -13.48 5.07 13.06
N GLY A 181 -14.65 5.71 13.18
CA GLY A 181 -15.50 6.06 12.04
C GLY A 181 -14.78 6.95 11.02
N LEU A 182 -14.26 8.11 11.47
CA LEU A 182 -13.52 9.04 10.60
C LEU A 182 -12.30 8.37 9.96
N ARG A 183 -11.56 7.55 10.71
CA ARG A 183 -10.38 6.84 10.22
C ARG A 183 -10.73 5.79 9.17
N LEU A 184 -11.79 5.02 9.38
CA LEU A 184 -12.28 4.04 8.41
C LEU A 184 -12.79 4.72 7.14
N THR A 185 -13.44 5.88 7.25
CA THR A 185 -13.80 6.70 6.09
C THR A 185 -12.56 7.18 5.33
N GLY A 186 -11.52 7.64 6.04
CA GLY A 186 -10.24 8.00 5.44
C GLY A 186 -9.57 6.84 4.70
N VAL A 187 -9.52 5.65 5.33
CA VAL A 187 -9.03 4.42 4.70
C VAL A 187 -9.83 4.08 3.45
N ALA A 188 -11.16 4.18 3.51
CA ALA A 188 -12.02 3.92 2.37
C ALA A 188 -11.72 4.87 1.20
N LEU A 189 -11.65 6.18 1.48
CA LEU A 189 -11.38 7.21 0.47
C LEU A 189 -10.01 7.02 -0.19
N LEU A 190 -8.96 6.84 0.60
CA LEU A 190 -7.61 6.59 0.09
C LEU A 190 -7.54 5.30 -0.73
N SER A 191 -8.28 4.27 -0.31
CA SER A 191 -8.37 3.00 -1.04
C SER A 191 -9.09 3.16 -2.37
N VAL A 192 -10.17 3.94 -2.43
CA VAL A 192 -10.87 4.27 -3.68
C VAL A 192 -9.93 4.99 -4.64
N ILE A 193 -9.25 6.05 -4.18
CA ILE A 193 -8.31 6.83 -5.00
C ILE A 193 -7.19 5.93 -5.54
N SER A 194 -6.60 5.11 -4.67
CA SER A 194 -5.54 4.18 -5.07
C SER A 194 -6.03 3.14 -6.09
N CYS A 195 -7.23 2.60 -5.91
CA CYS A 195 -7.84 1.67 -6.87
C CYS A 195 -8.09 2.35 -8.22
N LEU A 196 -8.53 3.61 -8.23
CA LEU A 196 -8.72 4.38 -9.45
C LEU A 196 -7.40 4.61 -10.19
N PHE A 197 -6.33 4.97 -9.47
CA PHE A 197 -4.99 5.06 -10.05
C PHE A 197 -4.56 3.71 -10.64
N TYR A 198 -4.79 2.60 -9.95
CA TYR A 198 -4.42 1.28 -10.47
C TYR A 198 -5.18 0.93 -11.75
N VAL A 199 -6.51 1.12 -11.76
CA VAL A 199 -7.35 0.79 -12.91
C VAL A 199 -7.00 1.65 -14.12
N ARG A 200 -6.78 2.97 -13.92
CA ARG A 200 -6.63 3.95 -15.01
C ARG A 200 -5.17 4.19 -15.43
N ALA A 201 -4.26 4.23 -14.48
CA ALA A 201 -2.87 4.63 -14.67
C ALA A 201 -1.85 3.54 -14.33
N GLY A 202 -2.30 2.41 -13.79
CA GLY A 202 -1.49 1.23 -13.53
C GLY A 202 -0.78 1.24 -12.19
N LEU A 203 0.00 0.18 -11.97
CA LEU A 203 0.72 -0.03 -10.72
C LEU A 203 1.68 1.11 -10.35
N PRO A 204 2.55 1.63 -11.25
CA PRO A 204 3.53 2.66 -10.88
C PRO A 204 2.90 3.93 -10.30
N ALA A 205 1.80 4.41 -10.88
CA ALA A 205 1.07 5.56 -10.36
C ALA A 205 0.49 5.31 -8.97
N THR A 206 0.00 4.10 -8.73
CA THR A 206 -0.55 3.71 -7.42
C THR A 206 0.55 3.61 -6.35
N MET A 207 1.70 3.04 -6.71
CA MET A 207 2.88 2.96 -5.84
C MET A 207 3.40 4.35 -5.50
N MET A 208 3.44 5.26 -6.49
CA MET A 208 3.84 6.65 -6.30
C MET A 208 2.88 7.41 -5.38
N PHE A 209 1.57 7.22 -5.55
CA PHE A 209 0.57 7.79 -4.65
C PHE A 209 0.77 7.30 -3.21
N ALA A 210 1.00 6.00 -3.01
CA ALA A 210 1.30 5.46 -1.67
C ALA A 210 2.58 6.08 -1.09
N ALA A 211 3.63 6.16 -1.89
CA ALA A 211 4.91 6.75 -1.48
C ALA A 211 4.76 8.22 -1.06
N THR A 212 3.97 9.02 -1.77
CA THR A 212 3.76 10.43 -1.43
C THR A 212 2.94 10.59 -0.16
N LEU A 213 1.97 9.72 0.10
CA LEU A 213 1.26 9.71 1.38
C LEU A 213 2.21 9.39 2.53
N ASP A 214 3.11 8.41 2.39
CA ASP A 214 4.03 8.01 3.46
C ASP A 214 5.24 8.97 3.61
N ALA A 215 5.55 9.76 2.58
CA ALA A 215 6.53 10.83 2.65
C ALA A 215 6.17 11.91 3.67
N ARG A 216 4.90 11.98 4.11
CA ARG A 216 4.47 12.83 5.23
C ARG A 216 5.30 12.59 6.51
N HIS A 217 5.76 11.36 6.74
CA HIS A 217 6.59 11.04 7.90
C HIS A 217 7.98 11.69 7.84
N LEU A 218 8.53 11.88 6.63
CA LEU A 218 9.75 12.66 6.44
C LEU A 218 9.51 14.15 6.69
N VAL A 219 8.37 14.68 6.24
CA VAL A 219 7.97 16.07 6.52
C VAL A 219 7.85 16.31 8.02
N ARG A 220 7.20 15.39 8.75
CA ARG A 220 7.09 15.44 10.21
C ARG A 220 8.46 15.46 10.89
N LEU A 221 9.39 14.59 10.47
CA LEU A 221 10.76 14.57 11.00
C LEU A 221 11.51 15.88 10.71
N ALA A 222 11.41 16.39 9.48
CA ALA A 222 12.12 17.60 9.06
C ALA A 222 11.60 18.86 9.75
N THR A 223 10.31 18.90 10.07
CA THR A 223 9.65 20.06 10.70
C THR A 223 9.67 20.02 12.22
N GLY A 224 10.09 18.90 12.83
CA GLY A 224 10.06 18.73 14.28
C GLY A 224 8.64 18.83 14.86
N LEU A 225 7.62 18.49 14.06
CA LEU A 225 6.22 18.42 14.52
C LEU A 225 6.07 17.25 15.50
N ASP A 226 6.50 17.47 16.75
CA ASP A 226 6.15 16.63 17.88
C ASP A 226 4.74 17.01 18.31
N PHE A 227 3.78 16.16 17.91
CA PHE A 227 2.44 16.21 18.45
C PHE A 227 2.47 15.72 19.91
N SER A 228 2.92 16.58 20.81
CA SER A 228 2.75 16.42 22.26
C SER A 228 1.29 16.54 22.67
#